data_AF-A0A7J0E4G4-F1
#
_entry.id   AF-A0A7J0E4G4-F1
#
_cell.length_a   1.000
_cell.length_b   1.000
_cell.length_c   1.000
_cell.angle_alpha   90.00
_cell.angle_beta   90.00
_cell.angle_gamma   90.00
#
_symmetry.space_group_name_H-M   'P 1'
#
loop_
_entity.id
_entity.type
_entity.pdbx_description
1 polymer ?
#
loop_
_entity_poly.entity_id
_entity_poly.type
_entity_poly.pdbx_seq_one_letter_code
_entity_poly.pdbx_strand_id
1 'polypeptide(L)'
;MQTENNPFLGLVYSSFQERATFISHGNTAVLAKHYGDNHLAQICRTIAADEKRHETAYATIMDKLFDVDPDLSVLAFDNMMRKKISMPAHWMYDGQDEDLYVHFSAVAQRLGVYTVEDYANILEFLVERWNVEKLTGLSDEGRKAQDYICRLAPKIRRLEERAQMRAKPKPDVTFSWIFNRSVKL
;
A
#
# COMPACT_ATOMS: atom_id res chain seq x y z
N MET A 1 -0.38 9.66 11.49
CA MET A 1 -1.01 9.88 10.17
C MET A 1 -0.66 11.30 9.73
N GLN A 2 0.12 11.48 8.67
CA GLN A 2 0.57 12.82 8.20
C GLN A 2 -0.41 13.42 7.17
N THR A 3 -1.71 13.33 7.46
CA THR A 3 -2.76 13.87 6.59
C THR A 3 -3.11 15.33 6.92
N GLU A 4 -2.43 15.94 7.92
CA GLU A 4 -2.51 17.38 8.24
C GLU A 4 -3.95 17.91 8.41
N ASN A 5 -4.88 17.06 8.88
CA ASN A 5 -6.32 17.34 8.94
C ASN A 5 -6.94 17.77 7.59
N ASN A 6 -6.28 17.44 6.47
CA ASN A 6 -6.74 17.71 5.12
C ASN A 6 -7.53 16.49 4.59
N PRO A 7 -8.81 16.65 4.20
CA PRO A 7 -9.64 15.56 3.72
C PRO A 7 -9.12 14.95 2.41
N PHE A 8 -8.49 15.72 1.52
CA PHE A 8 -7.93 15.18 0.27
C PHE A 8 -6.78 14.21 0.56
N LEU A 9 -5.86 14.60 1.45
CA LEU A 9 -4.76 13.73 1.88
C LEU A 9 -5.29 12.47 2.57
N GLY A 10 -6.29 12.62 3.43
CA GLY A 10 -6.97 11.51 4.11
C GLY A 10 -7.60 10.52 3.15
N LEU A 11 -8.33 11.00 2.14
CA LEU A 11 -9.02 10.15 1.18
C LEU A 11 -8.06 9.41 0.25
N VAL A 12 -6.98 10.05 -0.19
CA VAL A 12 -5.91 9.38 -0.95
C VAL A 12 -5.29 8.28 -0.09
N TYR A 13 -4.94 8.59 1.16
CA TYR A 13 -4.35 7.64 2.09
C TYR A 13 -5.27 6.44 2.35
N SER A 14 -6.53 6.69 2.68
CA SER A 14 -7.52 5.64 2.96
C SER A 14 -7.78 4.78 1.73
N SER A 15 -7.96 5.37 0.55
CA SER A 15 -8.15 4.61 -0.70
C SER A 15 -6.97 3.66 -0.97
N PHE A 16 -5.75 4.13 -0.71
CA PHE A 16 -4.55 3.31 -0.86
C PHE A 16 -4.49 2.19 0.18
N GLN A 17 -4.71 2.51 1.46
CA GLN A 17 -4.63 1.56 2.56
C GLN A 17 -5.68 0.46 2.47
N GLU A 18 -6.94 0.78 2.16
CA GLU A 18 -8.00 -0.22 2.01
C GLU A 18 -7.71 -1.20 0.88
N ARG A 19 -7.08 -0.72 -0.21
CA ARG A 19 -6.63 -1.61 -1.27
C ARG A 19 -5.46 -2.50 -0.83
N ALA A 20 -4.53 -1.95 -0.04
CA ALA A 20 -3.41 -2.72 0.52
C ALA A 20 -3.88 -3.82 1.47
N THR A 21 -4.87 -3.54 2.34
CA THR A 21 -5.46 -4.53 3.25
C THR A 21 -6.28 -5.57 2.48
N PHE A 22 -7.06 -5.16 1.46
CA PHE A 22 -7.74 -6.08 0.54
C PHE A 22 -6.77 -7.11 -0.08
N ILE A 23 -5.65 -6.64 -0.63
CA ILE A 23 -4.62 -7.51 -1.23
C ILE A 23 -4.00 -8.42 -0.17
N SER A 24 -3.59 -7.86 0.98
CA SER A 24 -2.94 -8.60 2.07
C SER A 24 -3.83 -9.73 2.60
N HIS A 25 -5.11 -9.44 2.85
CA HIS A 25 -6.08 -10.45 3.30
C HIS A 25 -6.41 -11.47 2.21
N GLY A 26 -6.53 -11.03 0.95
CA GLY A 26 -6.73 -11.93 -0.19
C GLY A 26 -5.59 -12.94 -0.34
N ASN A 27 -4.34 -12.48 -0.33
CA ASN A 27 -3.16 -13.33 -0.43
C ASN A 27 -3.03 -14.27 0.77
N THR A 28 -3.29 -13.77 1.99
CA THR A 28 -3.33 -14.62 3.19
C THR A 28 -4.39 -15.71 3.09
N ALA A 29 -5.56 -15.42 2.50
CA ALA A 29 -6.59 -16.43 2.28
C ALA A 29 -6.17 -17.51 1.28
N VAL A 30 -5.43 -17.14 0.24
CA VAL A 30 -4.85 -18.09 -0.74
C VAL A 30 -3.85 -19.01 -0.04
N LEU A 31 -2.96 -18.45 0.79
CA LEU A 31 -2.00 -19.23 1.58
C LEU A 31 -2.70 -20.17 2.56
N ALA A 32 -3.69 -19.69 3.31
CA ALA A 32 -4.46 -20.51 4.24
C ALA A 32 -5.11 -21.73 3.53
N LYS A 33 -5.72 -21.49 2.37
CA LYS A 33 -6.30 -22.56 1.55
C LYS A 33 -5.23 -23.54 1.03
N HIS A 34 -4.08 -23.02 0.59
CA HIS A 34 -2.95 -23.85 0.14
C HIS A 34 -2.44 -24.79 1.26
N TYR A 35 -2.41 -24.32 2.51
CA TYR A 35 -2.07 -25.14 3.68
C TYR A 35 -3.24 -25.98 4.22
N GLY A 36 -4.37 -26.03 3.52
CA GLY A 36 -5.51 -26.91 3.84
C GLY A 36 -6.52 -26.33 4.84
N ASP A 37 -6.35 -25.08 5.29
CA ASP A 37 -7.28 -24.43 6.23
C ASP A 37 -8.35 -23.61 5.49
N ASN A 38 -9.47 -24.27 5.20
CA ASN A 38 -10.61 -23.64 4.51
C ASN A 38 -11.34 -22.60 5.38
N HIS A 39 -11.34 -22.76 6.71
CA HIS A 39 -12.03 -21.83 7.61
C HIS A 39 -11.25 -20.53 7.75
N LEU A 40 -9.93 -20.61 7.95
CA LEU A 40 -9.07 -19.43 7.97
C LEU A 40 -9.12 -18.70 6.63
N ALA A 41 -9.10 -19.44 5.51
CA ALA A 41 -9.26 -18.84 4.19
C ALA A 41 -10.61 -18.12 4.03
N GLN A 42 -11.69 -18.64 4.61
CA GLN A 42 -12.98 -17.97 4.61
C GLN A 42 -12.97 -16.69 5.44
N ILE A 43 -12.40 -16.72 6.65
CA ILE A 43 -12.27 -15.53 7.50
C ILE A 43 -11.52 -14.42 6.76
N CYS A 44 -10.34 -14.72 6.21
CA CYS A 44 -9.55 -13.73 5.47
C CYS A 44 -10.28 -13.19 4.24
N ARG A 45 -11.01 -14.03 3.49
CA ARG A 45 -11.83 -13.57 2.35
C ARG A 45 -12.98 -12.65 2.77
N THR A 46 -13.64 -12.93 3.88
CA THR A 46 -14.72 -12.09 4.40
C THR A 46 -14.19 -10.70 4.74
N ILE A 47 -13.05 -10.61 5.43
CA ILE A 47 -12.42 -9.33 5.74
C ILE A 47 -12.04 -8.61 4.45
N ALA A 48 -11.38 -9.29 3.50
CA ALA A 48 -11.02 -8.69 2.21
C ALA A 48 -12.25 -8.12 1.45
N ALA A 49 -13.40 -8.81 1.50
CA ALA A 49 -14.62 -8.32 0.88
C ALA A 49 -15.13 -7.00 1.50
N ASP A 50 -14.90 -6.79 2.80
CA ASP A 50 -15.23 -5.55 3.49
C ASP A 50 -14.28 -4.42 3.06
N GLU A 51 -12.97 -4.69 3.04
CA GLU A 51 -11.97 -3.70 2.59
C GLU A 51 -12.19 -3.28 1.14
N LYS A 52 -12.66 -4.20 0.29
CA LYS A 52 -13.02 -3.85 -1.10
C LYS A 52 -14.19 -2.84 -1.16
N ARG A 53 -15.16 -2.95 -0.25
CA ARG A 53 -16.28 -1.99 -0.16
C ARG A 53 -15.79 -0.65 0.39
N HIS A 54 -14.90 -0.65 1.38
CA HIS A 54 -14.28 0.56 1.92
C HIS A 54 -13.45 1.29 0.87
N GLU A 55 -12.57 0.59 0.16
CA GLU A 55 -11.79 1.12 -0.97
C GLU A 55 -12.72 1.79 -2.00
N THR A 56 -13.80 1.10 -2.38
CA THR A 56 -14.74 1.61 -3.38
C THR A 56 -15.39 2.91 -2.89
N ALA A 57 -15.78 2.99 -1.62
CA ALA A 57 -16.36 4.19 -1.04
C ALA A 57 -15.35 5.36 -1.06
N TYR A 58 -14.15 5.18 -0.52
CA TYR A 58 -13.14 6.25 -0.47
C TYR A 58 -12.69 6.71 -1.86
N ALA A 59 -12.45 5.77 -2.78
CA ALA A 59 -12.04 6.11 -4.15
C ALA A 59 -13.14 6.89 -4.89
N THR A 60 -14.41 6.58 -4.64
CA THR A 60 -15.56 7.30 -5.23
C THR A 60 -15.70 8.71 -4.68
N ILE A 61 -15.42 8.93 -3.38
CA ILE A 61 -15.39 10.28 -2.83
C ILE A 61 -14.25 11.08 -3.47
N MET A 62 -13.08 10.46 -3.64
CA MET A 62 -11.94 11.12 -4.28
C MET A 62 -12.21 11.43 -5.76
N ASP A 63 -12.94 10.60 -6.52
CA ASP A 63 -13.38 10.96 -7.88
C ASP A 63 -14.14 12.28 -7.89
N LYS A 64 -15.08 12.45 -6.95
CA LYS A 64 -15.89 13.66 -6.89
C LYS A 64 -15.05 14.88 -6.54
N LEU A 65 -13.98 14.70 -5.78
CA LEU A 65 -13.02 15.77 -5.53
C LEU A 65 -12.20 16.11 -6.79
N PHE A 66 -11.83 15.13 -7.61
CA PHE A 66 -11.22 15.40 -8.92
C PHE A 66 -12.18 16.11 -9.89
N ASP A 67 -13.48 15.82 -9.85
CA ASP A 67 -14.51 16.53 -10.64
C ASP A 67 -14.64 18.01 -10.21
N VAL A 68 -14.53 18.28 -8.90
CA VAL A 68 -14.76 19.62 -8.33
C VAL A 68 -13.49 20.50 -8.35
N ASP A 69 -12.35 19.94 -7.95
CA ASP A 69 -11.07 20.63 -7.88
C ASP A 69 -9.94 19.66 -8.30
N PRO A 70 -9.68 19.53 -9.61
CA PRO A 70 -8.67 18.60 -10.11
C PRO A 70 -7.25 19.01 -9.71
N ASP A 71 -6.99 20.30 -9.53
CA ASP A 71 -5.65 20.82 -9.22
C ASP A 71 -5.27 20.52 -7.78
N LEU A 72 -6.14 20.83 -6.82
CA LEU A 72 -5.91 20.49 -5.42
C LEU A 72 -5.86 18.97 -5.21
N SER A 73 -6.69 18.21 -5.94
CA SER A 73 -6.74 16.76 -5.87
C SER A 73 -5.43 16.10 -6.33
N VAL A 74 -4.88 16.53 -7.47
CA VAL A 74 -3.61 15.98 -7.97
C VAL A 74 -2.43 16.36 -7.08
N LEU A 75 -2.43 17.59 -6.53
CA LEU A 75 -1.41 18.03 -5.58
C LEU A 75 -1.45 17.24 -4.27
N ALA A 76 -2.65 16.93 -3.77
CA ALA A 76 -2.81 16.08 -2.59
C ALA A 76 -2.30 14.65 -2.85
N PHE A 77 -2.60 14.08 -4.03
CA PHE A 77 -2.10 12.76 -4.40
C PHE A 77 -0.56 12.75 -4.52
N ASP A 78 0.03 13.77 -5.15
CA ASP A 78 1.48 13.94 -5.26
C ASP A 78 2.13 14.06 -3.88
N ASN A 79 1.56 14.87 -2.99
CA ASN A 79 2.05 15.04 -1.62
C ASN A 79 2.12 13.71 -0.86
N MET A 80 1.03 12.93 -0.91
CA MET A 80 0.97 11.62 -0.27
C MET A 80 1.98 10.64 -0.86
N MET A 81 2.16 10.64 -2.19
CA MET A 81 3.14 9.77 -2.85
C MET A 81 4.59 10.17 -2.52
N ARG A 82 4.90 11.47 -2.42
CA ARG A 82 6.23 11.96 -2.04
C ARG A 82 6.58 11.61 -0.60
N LYS A 83 5.62 11.74 0.33
CA LYS A 83 5.78 11.32 1.72
C LYS A 83 5.91 9.79 1.88
N LYS A 84 5.57 9.04 0.82
CA LYS A 84 5.30 7.60 0.83
C LYS A 84 4.09 7.30 1.71
N ILE A 85 3.28 6.34 1.29
CA ILE A 85 2.17 5.87 2.12
C ILE A 85 2.75 5.04 3.27
N SER A 86 2.98 5.68 4.41
CA SER A 86 3.44 5.00 5.63
C SER A 86 2.37 4.05 6.15
N MET A 87 2.73 2.79 6.39
CA MET A 87 1.81 1.82 6.97
C MET A 87 1.38 2.26 8.38
N PRO A 88 0.11 2.09 8.78
CA PRO A 88 -0.37 2.51 10.08
C PRO A 88 0.47 1.97 11.25
N ALA A 89 0.89 0.71 11.14
CA ALA A 89 1.66 -0.01 12.16
C ALA A 89 3.19 0.13 12.02
N HIS A 90 3.71 1.16 11.33
CA HIS A 90 5.16 1.32 11.15
C HIS A 90 5.96 1.54 12.45
N TRP A 91 5.30 1.90 13.56
CA TRP A 91 5.88 2.00 14.91
C TRP A 91 5.62 0.75 15.78
N MET A 92 5.34 -0.39 15.16
CA MET A 92 5.10 -1.64 15.87
C MET A 92 6.32 -2.02 16.70
N TYR A 93 6.10 -2.30 17.99
CA TYR A 93 7.12 -2.65 18.97
C TYR A 93 6.55 -3.69 19.95
N ASP A 94 7.32 -4.73 20.25
CA ASP A 94 6.90 -5.83 21.15
C ASP A 94 7.59 -5.79 22.53
N GLY A 95 8.40 -4.76 22.80
CA GLY A 95 9.18 -4.65 24.04
C GLY A 95 10.62 -5.14 23.93
N GLN A 96 11.03 -5.73 22.79
CA GLN A 96 12.38 -6.27 22.61
C GLN A 96 12.99 -6.00 21.21
N ASP A 97 12.19 -5.92 20.15
CA ASP A 97 12.68 -5.70 18.78
C ASP A 97 12.32 -4.29 18.28
N GLU A 98 13.33 -3.41 18.22
CA GLU A 98 13.17 -2.02 17.74
C GLU A 98 12.82 -1.95 16.24
N ASP A 99 13.15 -2.98 15.47
CA ASP A 99 12.95 -3.06 14.02
C ASP A 99 11.79 -4.01 13.64
N LEU A 100 10.88 -4.30 14.58
CA LEU A 100 9.83 -5.31 14.43
C LEU A 100 8.96 -5.12 13.18
N TYR A 101 8.63 -3.89 12.81
CA TYR A 101 7.91 -3.60 11.57
C TYR A 101 8.73 -3.95 10.31
N VAL A 102 10.04 -3.68 10.32
CA VAL A 102 10.94 -4.03 9.21
C VAL A 102 11.06 -5.54 9.07
N HIS A 103 11.17 -6.26 10.17
CA HIS A 103 11.21 -7.72 10.17
C HIS A 103 9.88 -8.33 9.70
N PHE A 104 8.76 -7.85 10.23
CA PHE A 104 7.43 -8.28 9.80
C PHE A 104 7.20 -8.04 8.29
N SER A 105 7.50 -6.84 7.81
CA SER A 105 7.31 -6.48 6.40
C SER A 105 8.21 -7.29 5.46
N ALA A 106 9.43 -7.64 5.87
CA ALA A 106 10.28 -8.54 5.10
C ALA A 106 9.68 -9.94 4.97
N VAL A 107 9.12 -10.50 6.06
CA VAL A 107 8.42 -11.80 6.01
C VAL A 107 7.19 -11.73 5.11
N ALA A 108 6.40 -10.66 5.20
CA ALA A 108 5.22 -10.46 4.35
C ALA A 108 5.60 -10.35 2.85
N GLN A 109 6.67 -9.61 2.54
CA GLN A 109 7.24 -9.49 1.19
C GLN A 109 7.68 -10.87 0.67
N ARG A 110 8.44 -11.64 1.45
CA ARG A 110 8.95 -12.96 1.05
C ARG A 110 7.84 -13.97 0.83
N LEU A 111 6.79 -13.93 1.64
CA LEU A 111 5.62 -14.81 1.50
C LEU A 111 4.66 -14.37 0.39
N GLY A 112 4.88 -13.21 -0.23
CA GLY A 112 3.98 -12.65 -1.25
C GLY A 112 2.63 -12.20 -0.68
N VAL A 113 2.56 -11.90 0.62
CA VAL A 113 1.33 -11.40 1.25
C VAL A 113 1.09 -9.96 0.83
N TYR A 114 2.11 -9.12 0.95
CA TYR A 114 2.10 -7.75 0.47
C TYR A 114 3.52 -7.33 0.11
N THR A 115 3.70 -6.89 -1.13
CA THR A 115 5.01 -6.64 -1.73
C THR A 115 5.15 -5.20 -2.23
N VAL A 116 6.38 -4.81 -2.54
CA VAL A 116 6.65 -3.54 -3.25
C VAL A 116 5.98 -3.50 -4.63
N GLU A 117 5.79 -4.66 -5.27
CA GLU A 117 5.03 -4.77 -6.52
C GLU A 117 3.55 -4.45 -6.29
N ASP A 118 2.95 -4.96 -5.21
CA ASP A 118 1.58 -4.63 -4.84
C ASP A 118 1.40 -3.13 -4.58
N TYR A 119 2.37 -2.49 -3.91
CA TYR A 119 2.38 -1.03 -3.73
C TYR A 119 2.34 -0.29 -5.08
N ALA A 120 3.18 -0.71 -6.05
CA ALA A 120 3.20 -0.11 -7.38
C ALA A 120 1.88 -0.35 -8.15
N ASN A 121 1.30 -1.55 -8.03
CA ASN A 121 0.02 -1.89 -8.63
C ASN A 121 -1.15 -1.09 -8.06
N ILE A 122 -1.16 -0.82 -6.75
CA ILE A 122 -2.17 0.06 -6.11
C ILE A 122 -2.05 1.47 -6.68
N LEU A 123 -0.83 2.00 -6.81
CA LEU A 123 -0.60 3.32 -7.37
C LEU A 123 -1.11 3.43 -8.82
N GLU A 124 -0.78 2.47 -9.69
CA GLU A 124 -1.29 2.47 -11.07
C GLU A 124 -2.79 2.36 -11.13
N PHE A 125 -3.37 1.48 -10.32
CA PHE A 125 -4.81 1.35 -10.23
C PHE A 125 -5.48 2.67 -9.85
N LEU A 126 -4.95 3.40 -8.86
CA LEU A 126 -5.53 4.68 -8.44
C LEU A 126 -5.32 5.79 -9.48
N VAL A 127 -4.18 5.81 -10.17
CA VAL A 127 -3.91 6.71 -11.30
C VAL A 127 -4.94 6.51 -12.42
N GLU A 128 -5.22 5.25 -12.77
CA GLU A 128 -6.24 4.91 -13.76
C GLU A 128 -7.65 5.22 -13.26
N ARG A 129 -7.96 4.82 -12.02
CA ARG A 129 -9.28 4.97 -11.39
C ARG A 129 -9.73 6.42 -11.33
N TRP A 130 -8.81 7.34 -11.05
CA TRP A 130 -9.04 8.78 -11.00
C TRP A 130 -8.70 9.50 -12.31
N ASN A 131 -8.38 8.74 -13.36
CA ASN A 131 -8.09 9.26 -14.71
C ASN A 131 -7.02 10.37 -14.71
N VAL A 132 -6.02 10.25 -13.83
CA VAL A 132 -5.05 11.32 -13.52
C VAL A 132 -4.29 11.75 -14.77
N GLU A 133 -3.93 10.82 -15.65
CA GLU A 133 -3.20 11.10 -16.90
C GLU A 133 -3.97 12.01 -17.86
N LYS A 134 -5.31 11.98 -17.83
CA LYS A 134 -6.15 12.74 -18.76
C LYS A 134 -6.67 14.05 -18.19
N LEU A 135 -6.24 14.43 -16.98
CA LEU A 135 -6.60 15.72 -16.40
C LEU A 135 -6.02 16.86 -17.25
N THR A 136 -6.85 17.87 -17.50
CA THR A 136 -6.50 19.07 -18.27
C THR A 136 -6.88 20.32 -17.48
N GLY A 137 -6.32 21.48 -17.82
CA GLY A 137 -6.62 22.74 -17.13
C GLY A 137 -5.96 22.88 -15.75
N LEU A 138 -4.97 22.04 -15.45
CA LEU A 138 -4.16 22.11 -14.23
C LEU A 138 -3.20 23.29 -14.25
N SER A 139 -2.85 23.78 -13.06
CA SER A 139 -1.76 24.74 -12.83
C SER A 139 -0.39 24.16 -13.22
N ASP A 140 0.64 24.99 -13.20
CA ASP A 140 2.01 24.56 -13.49
C ASP A 140 2.50 23.53 -12.46
N GLU A 141 2.16 23.74 -11.19
CA GLU A 141 2.40 22.80 -10.09
C GLU A 141 1.58 21.52 -10.27
N GLY A 142 0.30 21.64 -10.63
CA GLY A 142 -0.59 20.49 -10.88
C GLY A 142 -0.08 19.60 -12.01
N ARG A 143 0.42 20.18 -13.12
CA ARG A 143 1.01 19.40 -14.22
C ARG A 143 2.30 18.68 -13.81
N LYS A 144 3.15 19.31 -12.98
CA LYS A 144 4.35 18.64 -12.43
C LYS A 144 3.98 17.48 -11.49
N ALA A 145 2.93 17.65 -10.69
CA ALA A 145 2.39 16.61 -9.82
C ALA A 145 1.83 15.44 -10.64
N GLN A 146 1.01 15.73 -11.66
CA GLN A 146 0.48 14.74 -12.61
C GLN A 146 1.61 13.92 -13.25
N ASP A 147 2.61 14.58 -13.83
CA ASP A 147 3.77 13.94 -14.46
C ASP A 147 4.54 13.05 -13.48
N TYR A 148 4.72 13.50 -12.23
CA TYR A 148 5.41 12.74 -11.20
C TYR A 148 4.65 11.45 -10.84
N ILE A 149 3.36 11.55 -10.53
CA ILE A 149 2.54 10.42 -10.09
C ILE A 149 2.43 9.38 -11.21
N CYS A 150 2.12 9.79 -12.44
CA CYS A 150 1.95 8.88 -13.58
C CYS A 150 3.24 8.11 -13.93
N ARG A 151 4.42 8.64 -13.58
CA ARG A 151 5.72 7.98 -13.83
C ARG A 151 6.28 7.26 -12.61
N LEU A 152 5.62 7.35 -11.46
CA LEU A 152 6.17 6.88 -10.20
C LEU A 152 6.12 5.34 -10.09
N ALA A 153 5.06 4.67 -10.53
CA ALA A 153 4.98 3.21 -10.42
C ALA A 153 6.05 2.47 -11.23
N PRO A 154 6.32 2.81 -12.51
CA PRO A 154 7.45 2.23 -13.25
C PRO A 154 8.80 2.52 -12.58
N LYS A 155 8.96 3.67 -11.92
CA LYS A 155 10.17 4.01 -11.17
C LYS A 155 10.34 3.14 -9.93
N ILE A 156 9.26 2.88 -9.18
CA ILE A 156 9.27 2.00 -8.00
C ILE A 156 9.69 0.58 -8.41
N ARG A 157 9.09 0.02 -9.47
CA ARG A 157 9.44 -1.33 -9.94
C ARG A 157 10.92 -1.47 -10.30
N ARG A 158 11.47 -0.53 -11.07
CA ARG A 158 12.90 -0.54 -11.42
C ARG A 158 13.82 -0.44 -10.20
N LEU A 159 13.40 0.28 -9.16
CA LEU A 159 14.16 0.38 -7.91
C LEU A 159 14.12 -0.94 -7.14
N GLU A 160 12.96 -1.60 -7.11
CA GLU A 160 12.77 -2.89 -6.46
C GLU A 160 13.57 -3.99 -7.16
N GLU A 161 13.51 -4.10 -8.49
CA GLU A 161 14.33 -5.04 -9.27
C GLU A 161 15.83 -4.88 -8.95
N ARG A 162 16.30 -3.63 -8.86
CA ARG A 162 17.70 -3.32 -8.50
C ARG A 162 18.02 -3.69 -7.04
N ALA A 163 17.07 -3.50 -6.13
CA ALA A 163 17.23 -3.86 -4.73
C ALA A 163 17.33 -5.38 -4.58
N GLN A 164 16.45 -6.13 -5.26
CA GLN A 164 16.46 -7.60 -5.27
C GLN A 164 17.75 -8.17 -5.88
N MET A 165 18.23 -7.61 -7.00
CA MET A 165 19.52 -8.01 -7.60
C MET A 165 20.71 -7.82 -6.67
N ARG A 166 20.63 -6.87 -5.72
CA ARG A 166 21.69 -6.57 -4.74
C ARG A 166 21.42 -7.18 -3.37
N ALA A 167 20.28 -7.86 -3.19
CA ALA A 167 19.88 -8.40 -1.92
C ALA A 167 20.83 -9.54 -1.52
N LYS A 168 21.38 -9.44 -0.31
CA LYS A 168 22.11 -10.53 0.31
C LYS A 168 21.14 -11.41 1.10
N PRO A 169 21.45 -12.71 1.29
CA PRO A 169 20.70 -13.55 2.21
C PRO A 169 20.60 -12.85 3.57
N LYS A 170 19.39 -12.63 4.05
CA LYS A 170 19.15 -12.09 5.38
C LYS A 170 19.22 -13.22 6.41
N PRO A 171 19.74 -12.96 7.63
CA PRO A 171 19.69 -13.95 8.70
C PRO A 171 18.25 -14.22 9.11
N ASP A 172 18.03 -15.38 9.72
CA ASP A 172 16.75 -15.69 10.36
C ASP A 172 16.53 -14.75 11.56
N VAL A 173 15.29 -14.33 11.77
CA VAL A 173 14.90 -13.47 12.89
C VAL A 173 13.87 -14.19 13.76
N THR A 174 13.98 -14.01 15.07
CA THR A 174 13.05 -14.54 16.07
C THR A 174 11.90 -13.57 16.31
N PHE A 175 10.68 -14.06 16.45
CA PHE A 175 9.51 -13.24 16.76
C PHE A 175 8.89 -13.65 18.11
N SER A 176 8.61 -12.69 19.01
CA SER A 176 7.90 -12.94 20.27
C SER A 176 6.54 -13.59 20.06
N TRP A 177 5.84 -13.20 18.99
CA TRP A 177 4.49 -13.67 18.65
C TRP A 177 4.39 -15.18 18.45
N ILE A 178 5.51 -15.84 18.14
CA ILE A 178 5.61 -17.28 17.96
C ILE A 178 6.57 -17.92 18.95
N PHE A 179 6.64 -17.39 20.17
CA PHE A 179 7.47 -17.89 21.28
C PHE A 179 8.97 -17.87 20.96
N ASN A 180 9.45 -16.78 20.36
CA ASN A 180 10.85 -16.58 19.95
C ASN A 180 11.39 -17.65 19.00
N ARG A 181 10.51 -18.33 18.25
CA ARG A 181 10.92 -19.19 17.14
C ARG A 181 11.42 -18.34 15.96
N SER A 182 12.41 -18.85 15.25
CA SER A 182 13.05 -18.17 14.12
C SER A 182 12.31 -18.40 12.81
N VAL A 183 12.26 -17.37 11.97
CA VAL A 183 11.78 -17.43 10.58
C VAL A 183 12.74 -16.72 9.65
N LYS A 184 12.78 -17.17 8.39
CA LYS A 184 13.53 -16.50 7.33
C LYS A 184 12.90 -15.14 7.00
N LEU A 185 13.71 -14.10 6.91
CA LEU A 185 13.34 -12.81 6.34
C LEU A 185 13.32 -12.85 4.81
#